data_AF-E4V0S2-F1
#
_entry.id   AF-E4V0S2-F1
#
_cell.length_a   1.000
_cell.length_b   1.000
_cell.length_c   1.000
_cell.angle_alpha   90.00
_cell.angle_beta   90.00
_cell.angle_gamma   90.00
#
_symmetry.space_group_name_H-M   'P 1'
#
loop_
_entity.id
_entity.type
_entity.pdbx_description
1 polymer ?
#
loop_
_entity_poly.entity_id
_entity_poly.type
_entity_poly.pdbx_seq_one_letter_code
_entity_poly.pdbx_strand_id
1 'polypeptide(L)'
;MPASLHSRLASVEASIEKVSGLIRRLYSFGSSDTHDDDERINLSTEIHQDLGEIEEEMEVLRVETHPLDRRRYQRRESVLFDAEAGRAMALMAKIEEDLKMARSKFRRAQIEAKRSSEKAKNRQRQLLFQPSAEGEDVPNRRTPRFTHGDLVASSSKDVTAALRQTHHLMQAELSRSQFAQEALEQSNKALSSLSESYTNLDTLLASSKSLVSSLVRSQKSDTWYLETAFYILIGTISWLIFRRWLYGPLWWIVWLPLKIAARITFTIFGVSSGVSMAGSKSVVPTKPLMTTNMGATATNSLWNPDTTKKADVNGIPDMAEDIKSWTGADNAAEENERPTTIPNGPKVYPNPKKRMWEGPHGHGDEL
;
A
#
# COMPACT_ATOMS: atom_id res chain seq x y z
N MET A 1 -19.02 -25.41 -8.74
CA MET A 1 -18.64 -24.30 -7.84
C MET A 1 -17.93 -24.81 -6.59
N PRO A 2 -18.57 -25.40 -5.55
CA PRO A 2 -17.81 -25.87 -4.37
C PRO A 2 -16.83 -27.01 -4.70
N ALA A 3 -17.27 -28.05 -5.42
CA ALA A 3 -16.42 -29.19 -5.78
C ALA A 3 -15.15 -28.80 -6.56
N SER A 4 -15.25 -27.80 -7.45
CA SER A 4 -14.13 -27.28 -8.25
C SER A 4 -13.13 -26.44 -7.44
N LEU A 5 -13.58 -25.81 -6.33
CA LEU A 5 -12.68 -25.14 -5.39
C LEU A 5 -11.94 -26.17 -4.53
N HIS A 6 -12.63 -27.21 -4.06
CA HIS A 6 -11.98 -28.29 -3.31
C HIS A 6 -10.94 -29.06 -4.12
N SER A 7 -11.18 -29.32 -5.42
CA SER A 7 -10.16 -29.95 -6.28
C SER A 7 -8.94 -29.06 -6.51
N ARG A 8 -9.13 -27.73 -6.62
CA ARG A 8 -8.02 -26.77 -6.73
C ARG A 8 -7.22 -26.67 -5.43
N LEU A 9 -7.88 -26.55 -4.28
CA LEU A 9 -7.21 -26.54 -2.97
C LEU A 9 -6.40 -27.83 -2.73
N ALA A 10 -6.89 -28.99 -3.17
CA ALA A 10 -6.13 -30.25 -3.11
C ALA A 10 -4.93 -30.27 -4.08
N SER A 11 -5.04 -29.63 -5.25
CA SER A 11 -3.92 -29.44 -6.18
C SER A 11 -2.81 -28.59 -5.56
N VAL A 12 -3.19 -27.47 -4.91
CA VAL A 12 -2.27 -26.57 -4.20
C VAL A 12 -1.61 -27.26 -3.00
N GLU A 13 -2.35 -28.08 -2.24
CA GLU A 13 -1.77 -28.87 -1.13
C GLU A 13 -0.73 -29.89 -1.65
N ALA A 14 -0.99 -30.54 -2.79
CA ALA A 14 -0.06 -31.47 -3.42
C ALA A 14 1.18 -30.79 -4.04
N SER A 15 1.05 -29.60 -4.63
CA SER A 15 2.20 -28.86 -5.16
C SER A 15 3.07 -28.28 -4.04
N ILE A 16 2.48 -27.85 -2.92
CA ILE A 16 3.23 -27.54 -1.69
C ILE A 16 3.98 -28.77 -1.15
N GLU A 17 3.40 -29.98 -1.24
CA GLU A 17 4.12 -31.21 -0.88
C GLU A 17 5.32 -31.47 -1.82
N LYS A 18 5.14 -31.36 -3.15
CA LYS A 18 6.24 -31.44 -4.16
C LYS A 18 7.38 -30.49 -3.78
N VAL A 19 7.06 -29.20 -3.58
CA VAL A 19 7.98 -28.15 -3.15
C VAL A 19 8.68 -28.51 -1.84
N SER A 20 7.97 -29.06 -0.85
CA SER A 20 8.57 -29.48 0.41
C SER A 20 9.58 -30.61 0.24
N GLY A 21 9.40 -31.48 -0.76
CA GLY A 21 10.36 -32.51 -1.16
C GLY A 21 11.59 -31.91 -1.84
N LEU A 22 11.40 -30.98 -2.77
CA LEU A 22 12.50 -30.27 -3.44
C LEU A 22 13.32 -29.43 -2.46
N ILE A 23 12.70 -28.74 -1.49
CA ILE A 23 13.41 -28.02 -0.42
C ILE A 23 14.25 -28.96 0.44
N ARG A 24 13.75 -30.19 0.72
CA ARG A 24 14.52 -31.23 1.42
C ARG A 24 15.71 -31.71 0.58
N ARG A 25 15.55 -31.89 -0.74
CA ARG A 25 16.67 -32.19 -1.67
C ARG A 25 17.70 -31.04 -1.70
N LEU A 26 17.26 -29.79 -1.82
CA LEU A 26 18.14 -28.61 -1.75
C LEU A 26 18.94 -28.55 -0.44
N TYR A 27 18.32 -28.89 0.69
CA TYR A 27 19.01 -28.96 1.98
C TYR A 27 20.07 -30.08 2.05
N SER A 28 19.91 -31.17 1.29
CA SER A 28 20.93 -32.24 1.23
C SER A 28 22.23 -31.81 0.54
N PHE A 29 22.18 -30.88 -0.44
CA PHE A 29 23.37 -30.18 -0.96
C PHE A 29 24.02 -29.22 0.07
N GLY A 30 23.34 -28.97 1.21
CA GLY A 30 23.96 -28.37 2.40
C GLY A 30 24.91 -29.32 3.14
N SER A 31 24.83 -30.64 2.86
CA SER A 31 25.53 -31.70 3.59
C SER A 31 26.49 -32.54 2.73
N SER A 32 26.25 -32.66 1.42
CA SER A 32 27.22 -33.28 0.51
C SER A 32 28.39 -32.33 0.21
N ASP A 33 29.59 -32.89 0.01
CA ASP A 33 30.78 -32.16 -0.47
C ASP A 33 30.89 -32.24 -2.01
N THR A 34 29.79 -32.62 -2.68
CA THR A 34 29.73 -32.79 -4.14
C THR A 34 29.55 -31.44 -4.83
N HIS A 35 30.27 -31.22 -5.93
CA HIS A 35 30.41 -29.90 -6.56
C HIS A 35 29.30 -29.62 -7.61
N ASP A 36 28.10 -30.14 -7.40
CA ASP A 36 26.99 -30.08 -8.35
C ASP A 36 26.27 -28.70 -8.27
N ASP A 37 27.04 -27.65 -8.49
CA ASP A 37 26.60 -26.25 -8.40
C ASP A 37 25.40 -25.97 -9.30
N ASP A 38 25.41 -26.56 -10.50
CA ASP A 38 24.38 -26.40 -11.52
C ASP A 38 23.09 -27.14 -11.17
N GLU A 39 23.16 -28.37 -10.62
CA GLU A 39 21.97 -29.05 -10.08
C GLU A 39 21.34 -28.25 -8.94
N ARG A 40 22.16 -27.76 -8.00
CA ARG A 40 21.67 -26.95 -6.90
C ARG A 40 21.06 -25.62 -7.39
N ILE A 41 21.67 -24.97 -8.40
CA ILE A 41 21.10 -23.75 -9.00
C ILE A 41 19.76 -24.08 -9.67
N ASN A 42 19.70 -25.11 -10.52
CA ASN A 42 18.49 -25.52 -11.23
C ASN A 42 17.35 -25.89 -10.27
N LEU A 43 17.62 -26.67 -9.23
CA LEU A 43 16.65 -26.98 -8.17
C LEU A 43 16.21 -25.72 -7.41
N SER A 44 17.12 -24.75 -7.20
CA SER A 44 16.75 -23.49 -6.55
C SER A 44 15.90 -22.58 -7.45
N THR A 45 16.02 -22.67 -8.78
CA THR A 45 15.12 -22.00 -9.72
C THR A 45 13.79 -22.72 -9.89
N GLU A 46 13.79 -24.06 -9.94
CA GLU A 46 12.55 -24.88 -9.94
C GLU A 46 11.71 -24.57 -8.70
N ILE A 47 12.30 -24.62 -7.50
CA ILE A 47 11.58 -24.30 -6.25
C ILE A 47 11.07 -22.85 -6.25
N HIS A 48 11.83 -21.89 -6.80
CA HIS A 48 11.38 -20.50 -6.87
C HIS A 48 10.22 -20.32 -7.87
N GLN A 49 10.23 -21.06 -8.98
CA GLN A 49 9.15 -21.05 -9.97
C GLN A 49 7.89 -21.72 -9.39
N ASP A 50 8.01 -22.93 -8.85
CA ASP A 50 6.92 -23.66 -8.18
C ASP A 50 6.27 -22.78 -7.09
N LEU A 51 7.07 -22.11 -6.23
CA LEU A 51 6.51 -21.21 -5.20
C LEU A 51 5.74 -20.03 -5.81
N GLY A 52 6.18 -19.50 -6.95
CA GLY A 52 5.50 -18.40 -7.64
C GLY A 52 4.16 -18.84 -8.23
N GLU A 53 4.14 -19.99 -8.90
CA GLU A 53 2.92 -20.60 -9.47
C GLU A 53 1.90 -20.92 -8.37
N ILE A 54 2.35 -21.45 -7.23
CA ILE A 54 1.52 -21.70 -6.05
C ILE A 54 0.99 -20.40 -5.41
N GLU A 55 1.80 -19.33 -5.39
CA GLU A 55 1.36 -18.00 -4.92
C GLU A 55 0.30 -17.40 -5.86
N GLU A 56 0.44 -17.55 -7.18
CA GLU A 56 -0.55 -17.12 -8.18
C GLU A 56 -1.86 -17.94 -8.09
N GLU A 57 -1.79 -19.28 -8.02
CA GLU A 57 -2.98 -20.13 -7.81
C GLU A 57 -3.74 -19.76 -6.53
N MET A 58 -3.02 -19.44 -5.45
CA MET A 58 -3.60 -19.00 -4.18
C MET A 58 -4.20 -17.59 -4.26
N GLU A 59 -3.63 -16.66 -5.04
CA GLU A 59 -4.24 -15.35 -5.28
C GLU A 59 -5.51 -15.46 -6.13
N VAL A 60 -5.49 -16.28 -7.20
CA VAL A 60 -6.69 -16.60 -8.00
C VAL A 60 -7.78 -17.22 -7.13
N LEU A 61 -7.45 -18.22 -6.30
CA LEU A 61 -8.38 -18.80 -5.34
C LEU A 61 -8.87 -17.78 -4.30
N ARG A 62 -8.04 -16.81 -3.90
CA ARG A 62 -8.45 -15.76 -2.96
C ARG A 62 -9.47 -14.83 -3.59
N VAL A 63 -9.32 -14.49 -4.88
CA VAL A 63 -10.28 -13.70 -5.65
C VAL A 63 -11.57 -14.48 -5.91
N GLU A 64 -11.50 -15.78 -6.25
CA GLU A 64 -12.68 -16.63 -6.45
C GLU A 64 -13.47 -16.90 -5.16
N THR A 65 -12.79 -16.96 -4.00
CA THR A 65 -13.43 -17.18 -2.69
C THR A 65 -13.83 -15.89 -1.97
N HIS A 66 -13.33 -14.72 -2.37
CA HIS A 66 -13.82 -13.43 -1.86
C HIS A 66 -15.20 -13.10 -2.46
N PRO A 67 -16.27 -13.01 -1.66
CA PRO A 67 -17.59 -12.66 -2.16
C PRO A 67 -17.70 -11.14 -2.38
N LEU A 68 -17.16 -10.65 -3.50
CA LEU A 68 -17.30 -9.25 -3.92
C LEU A 68 -18.80 -8.89 -4.08
N ASP A 69 -19.29 -8.03 -3.18
CA ASP A 69 -20.59 -7.32 -3.15
C ASP A 69 -21.90 -8.14 -3.37
N ARG A 70 -21.84 -9.48 -3.50
CA ARG A 70 -23.03 -10.31 -3.73
C ARG A 70 -24.06 -10.30 -2.59
N ARG A 71 -23.71 -9.74 -1.43
CA ARG A 71 -24.58 -9.56 -0.24
C ARG A 71 -25.85 -8.73 -0.48
N ARG A 72 -26.00 -8.06 -1.64
CA ARG A 72 -27.23 -7.34 -1.99
C ARG A 72 -28.36 -8.23 -2.55
N TYR A 73 -28.09 -9.49 -2.89
CA TYR A 73 -29.08 -10.47 -3.37
C TYR A 73 -28.98 -11.80 -2.59
N GLN A 74 -30.00 -12.67 -2.70
CA GLN A 74 -30.10 -13.99 -2.04
C GLN A 74 -30.06 -14.00 -0.49
N ARG A 75 -30.93 -13.22 0.17
CA ARG A 75 -31.12 -13.21 1.64
C ARG A 75 -31.76 -14.50 2.27
N ARG A 76 -31.92 -15.60 1.53
CA ARG A 76 -32.83 -16.70 1.97
C ARG A 76 -32.32 -18.15 1.87
N GLU A 77 -31.04 -18.37 1.58
CA GLU A 77 -30.47 -19.72 1.39
C GLU A 77 -29.05 -19.87 1.98
N SER A 78 -28.73 -19.09 3.02
CA SER A 78 -27.33 -18.93 3.47
C SER A 78 -26.82 -20.00 4.44
N VAL A 79 -27.66 -20.50 5.36
CA VAL A 79 -27.20 -21.19 6.58
C VAL A 79 -26.33 -22.45 6.34
N LEU A 80 -26.61 -23.22 5.29
CA LEU A 80 -25.78 -24.37 4.91
C LEU A 80 -24.55 -23.96 4.07
N PHE A 81 -24.72 -23.00 3.16
CA PHE A 81 -23.64 -22.51 2.29
C PHE A 81 -22.54 -21.81 3.09
N ASP A 82 -22.91 -21.02 4.11
CA ASP A 82 -21.98 -20.34 5.03
C ASP A 82 -21.08 -21.35 5.77
N ALA A 83 -21.58 -22.54 6.09
CA ALA A 83 -20.83 -23.58 6.82
C ALA A 83 -19.81 -24.31 5.93
N GLU A 84 -20.11 -24.56 4.66
CA GLU A 84 -19.17 -25.15 3.70
C GLU A 84 -18.13 -24.12 3.23
N ALA A 85 -18.56 -22.89 2.95
CA ALA A 85 -17.66 -21.78 2.65
C ALA A 85 -16.68 -21.52 3.80
N GLY A 86 -17.15 -21.53 5.05
CA GLY A 86 -16.30 -21.38 6.23
C GLY A 86 -15.23 -22.48 6.37
N ARG A 87 -15.55 -23.73 6.01
CA ARG A 87 -14.56 -24.83 5.96
C ARG A 87 -13.53 -24.61 4.86
N ALA A 88 -13.96 -24.21 3.66
CA ALA A 88 -13.05 -23.92 2.55
C ALA A 88 -12.09 -22.76 2.88
N MET A 89 -12.59 -21.69 3.50
CA MET A 89 -11.77 -20.57 3.99
C MET A 89 -10.76 -20.99 5.06
N ALA A 90 -11.15 -21.88 5.99
CA ALA A 90 -10.24 -22.40 7.02
C ALA A 90 -9.12 -23.28 6.43
N LEU A 91 -9.44 -24.14 5.45
CA LEU A 91 -8.44 -24.91 4.71
C LEU A 91 -7.49 -24.00 3.91
N MET A 92 -8.03 -22.99 3.24
CA MET A 92 -7.23 -22.02 2.50
C MET A 92 -6.27 -21.23 3.41
N ALA A 93 -6.73 -20.79 4.58
CA ALA A 93 -5.88 -20.10 5.55
C ALA A 93 -4.74 -20.98 6.10
N LYS A 94 -4.98 -22.29 6.27
CA LYS A 94 -3.93 -23.28 6.60
C LYS A 94 -2.90 -23.37 5.47
N ILE A 95 -3.36 -23.55 4.22
CA ILE A 95 -2.50 -23.67 3.03
C ILE A 95 -1.63 -22.40 2.83
N GLU A 96 -2.18 -21.21 3.09
CA GLU A 96 -1.44 -19.94 3.04
C GLU A 96 -0.31 -19.86 4.10
N GLU A 97 -0.51 -20.45 5.28
CA GLU A 97 0.53 -20.53 6.32
C GLU A 97 1.57 -21.62 6.00
N ASP A 98 1.16 -22.77 5.47
CA ASP A 98 2.06 -23.81 4.97
C ASP A 98 2.98 -23.28 3.85
N LEU A 99 2.45 -22.44 2.96
CA LEU A 99 3.18 -21.71 1.91
C LEU A 99 4.21 -20.73 2.52
N LYS A 100 3.81 -19.86 3.46
CA LYS A 100 4.75 -18.95 4.16
C LYS A 100 5.85 -19.73 4.88
N MET A 101 5.50 -20.84 5.53
CA MET A 101 6.46 -21.75 6.13
C MET A 101 7.39 -22.37 5.08
N ALA A 102 6.89 -22.82 3.92
CA ALA A 102 7.71 -23.34 2.83
C ALA A 102 8.71 -22.28 2.32
N ARG A 103 8.28 -21.04 2.07
CA ARG A 103 9.16 -19.93 1.66
C ARG A 103 10.24 -19.61 2.70
N SER A 104 9.89 -19.68 3.99
CA SER A 104 10.86 -19.52 5.09
C SER A 104 11.89 -20.66 5.16
N LYS A 105 11.46 -21.91 4.90
CA LYS A 105 12.31 -23.11 4.85
C LYS A 105 13.24 -23.07 3.63
N PHE A 106 12.72 -22.69 2.47
CA PHE A 106 13.48 -22.50 1.22
C PHE A 106 14.60 -21.48 1.38
N ARG A 107 14.32 -20.29 1.93
CA ARG A 107 15.36 -19.27 2.19
C ARG A 107 16.48 -19.77 3.10
N ARG A 108 16.14 -20.59 4.12
CA ARG A 108 17.15 -21.23 4.99
C ARG A 108 17.98 -22.27 4.23
N ALA A 109 17.33 -23.10 3.41
CA ALA A 109 17.99 -24.12 2.60
C ALA A 109 18.94 -23.50 1.55
N GLN A 110 18.52 -22.45 0.84
CA GLN A 110 19.39 -21.68 -0.07
C GLN A 110 20.65 -21.13 0.63
N ILE A 111 20.48 -20.52 1.82
CA ILE A 111 21.60 -19.95 2.57
C ILE A 111 22.59 -21.04 2.98
N GLU A 112 22.13 -22.20 3.46
CA GLU A 112 23.05 -23.25 3.91
C GLU A 112 23.67 -24.04 2.74
N ALA A 113 22.92 -24.29 1.65
CA ALA A 113 23.46 -24.91 0.42
C ALA A 113 24.42 -23.99 -0.36
N LYS A 114 24.35 -22.67 -0.15
CA LYS A 114 25.38 -21.72 -0.60
C LYS A 114 26.61 -21.80 0.30
N ARG A 115 26.43 -21.80 1.63
CA ARG A 115 27.54 -21.90 2.61
C ARG A 115 28.29 -23.23 2.52
N SER A 116 27.64 -24.35 2.24
CA SER A 116 28.29 -25.65 2.01
C SER A 116 29.20 -25.59 0.78
N SER A 117 28.68 -25.13 -0.36
CA SER A 117 29.47 -24.94 -1.60
C SER A 117 30.64 -23.98 -1.40
N GLU A 118 30.44 -22.86 -0.69
CA GLU A 118 31.54 -21.93 -0.37
C GLU A 118 32.62 -22.59 0.51
N LYS A 119 32.24 -23.43 1.49
CA LYS A 119 33.18 -24.24 2.28
C LYS A 119 33.91 -25.29 1.41
N ALA A 120 33.19 -26.01 0.55
CA ALA A 120 33.73 -27.02 -0.37
C ALA A 120 34.76 -26.41 -1.35
N LYS A 121 34.40 -25.30 -2.00
CA LYS A 121 35.31 -24.51 -2.86
C LYS A 121 36.52 -23.98 -2.10
N ASN A 122 36.37 -23.63 -0.83
CA ASN A 122 37.51 -23.22 -0.01
C ASN A 122 38.45 -24.41 0.30
N ARG A 123 37.92 -25.61 0.58
CA ARG A 123 38.72 -26.84 0.73
C ARG A 123 39.46 -27.17 -0.58
N GLN A 124 38.76 -27.18 -1.71
CA GLN A 124 39.36 -27.45 -3.02
C GLN A 124 40.48 -26.46 -3.35
N ARG A 125 40.27 -25.15 -3.09
CA ARG A 125 41.34 -24.15 -3.24
C ARG A 125 42.49 -24.38 -2.26
N GLN A 126 42.23 -24.78 -1.03
CA GLN A 126 43.28 -25.10 -0.05
C GLN A 126 44.12 -26.31 -0.48
N LEU A 127 43.53 -27.32 -1.12
CA LEU A 127 44.25 -28.46 -1.71
C LEU A 127 45.08 -28.04 -2.94
N LEU A 128 44.53 -27.18 -3.82
CA LEU A 128 45.24 -26.67 -5.01
C LEU A 128 46.37 -25.67 -4.66
N PHE A 129 46.25 -24.94 -3.55
CA PHE A 129 47.29 -24.06 -3.02
C PHE A 129 48.12 -24.71 -1.91
N GLN A 130 47.95 -26.00 -1.65
CA GLN A 130 48.83 -26.75 -0.76
C GLN A 130 50.18 -26.88 -1.48
N PRO A 131 51.27 -26.29 -0.97
CA PRO A 131 52.58 -26.58 -1.55
C PRO A 131 52.86 -28.07 -1.37
N SER A 132 53.54 -28.69 -2.34
CA SER A 132 54.06 -30.06 -2.25
C SER A 132 55.21 -30.13 -1.23
N ALA A 133 54.88 -29.92 0.05
CA ALA A 133 55.78 -29.97 1.19
C ALA A 133 55.96 -31.41 1.70
N GLU A 134 56.02 -32.36 0.77
CA GLU A 134 56.10 -33.80 1.03
C GLU A 134 56.81 -34.48 -0.16
N GLY A 135 58.13 -34.71 -0.02
CA GLY A 135 58.92 -35.50 -0.98
C GLY A 135 60.08 -34.78 -1.70
N GLU A 136 61.29 -35.01 -1.18
CA GLU A 136 62.57 -35.19 -1.89
C GLU A 136 63.30 -34.05 -2.65
N ASP A 137 64.63 -34.16 -2.64
CA ASP A 137 65.61 -33.23 -3.19
C ASP A 137 65.66 -33.18 -4.72
N VAL A 138 65.76 -31.97 -5.30
CA VAL A 138 66.10 -31.77 -6.72
C VAL A 138 67.38 -30.91 -6.85
N PRO A 139 68.52 -31.49 -7.27
CA PRO A 139 69.79 -30.77 -7.27
C PRO A 139 69.94 -29.81 -8.46
N ASN A 140 70.15 -28.53 -8.11
CA ASN A 140 70.77 -27.44 -8.88
C ASN A 140 71.24 -27.80 -10.32
N ARG A 141 70.36 -27.61 -11.31
CA ARG A 141 70.64 -27.82 -12.73
C ARG A 141 71.48 -26.66 -13.30
N ARG A 142 72.80 -26.73 -13.08
CA ARG A 142 73.80 -25.76 -13.58
C ARG A 142 73.67 -25.54 -15.09
N THR A 143 73.65 -24.29 -15.52
CA THR A 143 73.64 -23.90 -16.94
C THR A 143 75.05 -23.98 -17.55
N PRO A 144 75.18 -24.39 -18.83
CA PRO A 144 76.46 -24.38 -19.53
C PRO A 144 76.90 -22.95 -19.89
N ARG A 145 78.21 -22.73 -19.98
CA ARG A 145 78.79 -21.45 -20.42
C ARG A 145 78.72 -21.35 -21.95
N PHE A 146 77.76 -20.59 -22.47
CA PHE A 146 77.68 -20.23 -23.89
C PHE A 146 78.86 -19.34 -24.32
N THR A 147 79.29 -19.48 -25.57
CA THR A 147 80.32 -18.62 -26.16
C THR A 147 79.70 -17.32 -26.66
N HIS A 148 80.48 -16.24 -26.74
CA HIS A 148 79.96 -14.88 -26.98
C HIS A 148 79.18 -14.74 -28.30
N GLY A 149 79.62 -15.42 -29.38
CA GLY A 149 78.91 -15.40 -30.66
C GLY A 149 77.56 -16.13 -30.62
N ASP A 150 77.48 -17.24 -29.89
CA ASP A 150 76.23 -17.99 -29.72
C ASP A 150 75.24 -17.25 -28.82
N LEU A 151 75.75 -16.49 -27.82
CA LEU A 151 74.97 -15.60 -26.98
C LEU A 151 74.35 -14.42 -27.75
N VAL A 152 75.07 -13.87 -28.74
CA VAL A 152 74.52 -12.84 -29.65
C VAL A 152 73.52 -13.45 -30.63
N ALA A 153 73.80 -14.65 -31.13
CA ALA A 153 72.90 -15.39 -32.02
C ALA A 153 71.61 -15.84 -31.31
N SER A 154 71.65 -16.17 -30.01
CA SER A 154 70.46 -16.41 -29.20
C SER A 154 69.72 -15.09 -28.96
N SER A 155 70.40 -14.04 -28.52
CA SER A 155 69.79 -12.72 -28.28
C SER A 155 69.02 -12.19 -29.50
N SER A 156 69.55 -12.35 -30.72
CA SER A 156 68.83 -12.00 -31.96
C SER A 156 67.58 -12.87 -32.20
N LYS A 157 67.65 -14.18 -31.90
CA LYS A 157 66.50 -15.09 -31.97
C LYS A 157 65.44 -14.73 -30.91
N ASP A 158 65.88 -14.38 -29.70
CA ASP A 158 65.02 -14.04 -28.57
C ASP A 158 64.30 -12.70 -28.79
N VAL A 159 64.99 -11.67 -29.34
CA VAL A 159 64.35 -10.43 -29.80
C VAL A 159 63.35 -10.70 -30.92
N THR A 160 63.67 -11.59 -31.87
CA THR A 160 62.74 -11.97 -32.95
C THR A 160 61.54 -12.78 -32.43
N ALA A 161 61.73 -13.61 -31.40
CA ALA A 161 60.66 -14.34 -30.74
C ALA A 161 59.76 -13.40 -29.92
N ALA A 162 60.36 -12.48 -29.16
CA ALA A 162 59.65 -11.45 -28.41
C ALA A 162 58.83 -10.55 -29.34
N LEU A 163 59.37 -10.13 -30.50
CA LEU A 163 58.64 -9.29 -31.45
C LEU A 163 57.48 -10.04 -32.15
N ARG A 164 57.61 -11.36 -32.38
CA ARG A 164 56.47 -12.21 -32.78
C ARG A 164 55.45 -12.35 -31.65
N GLN A 165 55.89 -12.48 -30.40
CA GLN A 165 55.02 -12.58 -29.24
C GLN A 165 54.26 -11.26 -28.97
N THR A 166 54.88 -10.10 -29.12
CA THR A 166 54.19 -8.80 -29.03
C THR A 166 53.24 -8.58 -30.21
N HIS A 167 53.57 -9.06 -31.42
CA HIS A 167 52.63 -9.06 -32.54
C HIS A 167 51.41 -9.94 -32.26
N HIS A 168 51.59 -11.16 -31.73
CA HIS A 168 50.47 -12.03 -31.34
C HIS A 168 49.65 -11.44 -30.18
N LEU A 169 50.28 -10.79 -29.19
CA LEU A 169 49.57 -10.03 -28.15
C LEU A 169 48.79 -8.85 -28.74
N MET A 170 49.35 -8.11 -29.69
CA MET A 170 48.67 -7.01 -30.37
C MET A 170 47.47 -7.50 -31.19
N GLN A 171 47.58 -8.65 -31.86
CA GLN A 171 46.45 -9.30 -32.53
C GLN A 171 45.37 -9.74 -31.53
N ALA A 172 45.75 -10.26 -30.36
CA ALA A 172 44.82 -10.67 -29.31
C ALA A 172 44.13 -9.47 -28.62
N GLU A 173 44.84 -8.37 -28.39
CA GLU A 173 44.24 -7.14 -27.86
C GLU A 173 43.36 -6.42 -28.90
N LEU A 174 43.66 -6.54 -30.19
CA LEU A 174 42.78 -6.03 -31.25
C LEU A 174 41.46 -6.81 -31.32
N SER A 175 41.47 -8.15 -31.22
CA SER A 175 40.21 -8.92 -31.14
C SER A 175 39.48 -8.67 -29.83
N ARG A 176 40.20 -8.55 -28.69
CA ARG A 176 39.61 -8.15 -27.40
C ARG A 176 38.99 -6.76 -27.45
N SER A 177 39.57 -5.83 -28.19
CA SER A 177 39.03 -4.48 -28.41
C SER A 177 37.74 -4.51 -29.24
N GLN A 178 37.63 -5.38 -30.25
CA GLN A 178 36.36 -5.59 -30.97
C GLN A 178 35.27 -6.15 -30.05
N PHE A 179 35.55 -7.17 -29.24
CA PHE A 179 34.59 -7.65 -28.24
C PHE A 179 34.21 -6.58 -27.19
N ALA A 180 35.14 -5.68 -26.84
CA ALA A 180 34.83 -4.53 -25.98
C ALA A 180 33.94 -3.48 -26.68
N GLN A 181 34.12 -3.25 -27.98
CA GLN A 181 33.26 -2.38 -28.79
C GLN A 181 31.86 -3.00 -28.95
N GLU A 182 31.76 -4.30 -29.23
CA GLU A 182 30.48 -5.03 -29.27
C GLU A 182 29.74 -4.94 -27.92
N ALA A 183 30.45 -5.14 -26.80
CA ALA A 183 29.87 -5.01 -25.46
C ALA A 183 29.41 -3.58 -25.14
N LEU A 184 30.16 -2.56 -25.57
CA LEU A 184 29.75 -1.16 -25.45
C LEU A 184 28.51 -0.87 -26.33
N GLU A 185 28.46 -1.36 -27.56
CA GLU A 185 27.30 -1.18 -28.45
C GLU A 185 26.06 -1.89 -27.91
N GLN A 186 26.20 -3.11 -27.36
CA GLN A 186 25.14 -3.82 -26.65
C GLN A 186 24.67 -3.04 -25.42
N SER A 187 25.57 -2.45 -24.63
CA SER A 187 25.22 -1.61 -23.48
C SER A 187 24.48 -0.34 -23.91
N ASN A 188 24.86 0.27 -25.04
CA ASN A 188 24.19 1.45 -25.59
C ASN A 188 22.78 1.11 -26.12
N LYS A 189 22.61 -0.05 -26.77
CA LYS A 189 21.30 -0.58 -27.16
C LYS A 189 20.41 -0.82 -25.94
N ALA A 190 20.95 -1.43 -24.87
CA ALA A 190 20.24 -1.62 -23.62
C ALA A 190 19.81 -0.27 -22.97
N LEU A 191 20.69 0.73 -22.97
CA LEU A 191 20.38 2.10 -22.52
C LEU A 191 19.29 2.76 -23.37
N SER A 192 19.30 2.59 -24.70
CA SER A 192 18.22 3.11 -25.56
C SER A 192 16.89 2.42 -25.31
N SER A 193 16.85 1.08 -25.17
CA SER A 193 15.61 0.35 -24.84
C SER A 193 15.09 0.70 -23.44
N LEU A 194 15.97 1.04 -22.50
CA LEU A 194 15.58 1.51 -21.17
C LEU A 194 14.99 2.93 -21.23
N SER A 195 15.57 3.82 -22.04
CA SER A 195 15.05 5.17 -22.29
C SER A 195 13.67 5.14 -22.97
N GLU A 196 13.50 4.27 -23.96
CA GLU A 196 12.21 4.00 -24.60
C GLU A 196 11.19 3.42 -23.60
N SER A 197 11.62 2.48 -22.74
CA SER A 197 10.78 1.93 -21.65
C SER A 197 10.34 3.01 -20.65
N TYR A 198 11.23 3.93 -20.25
CA TYR A 198 10.86 5.07 -19.39
C TYR A 198 9.91 6.04 -20.09
N THR A 199 10.09 6.30 -21.39
CA THR A 199 9.19 7.15 -22.18
C THR A 199 7.80 6.51 -22.28
N ASN A 200 7.73 5.21 -22.54
CA ASN A 200 6.47 4.45 -22.54
C ASN A 200 5.81 4.48 -21.14
N LEU A 201 6.58 4.29 -20.06
CA LEU A 201 6.08 4.42 -18.69
C LEU A 201 5.52 5.82 -18.40
N ASP A 202 6.15 6.91 -18.87
CA ASP A 202 5.61 8.25 -18.71
C ASP A 202 4.28 8.44 -19.47
N THR A 203 4.14 7.90 -20.68
CA THR A 203 2.84 7.92 -21.39
C THR A 203 1.75 7.08 -20.69
N LEU A 204 2.12 5.97 -20.06
CA LEU A 204 1.21 5.16 -19.23
C LEU A 204 0.83 5.88 -17.93
N LEU A 205 1.76 6.58 -17.29
CA LEU A 205 1.49 7.43 -16.12
C LEU A 205 0.64 8.65 -16.49
N ALA A 206 0.87 9.28 -17.64
CA ALA A 206 0.09 10.41 -18.14
C ALA A 206 -1.35 10.00 -18.50
N SER A 207 -1.54 8.85 -19.17
CA SER A 207 -2.86 8.31 -19.47
C SER A 207 -3.59 7.83 -18.21
N SER A 208 -2.91 7.14 -17.29
CA SER A 208 -3.44 6.79 -15.97
C SER A 208 -3.87 8.03 -15.18
N LYS A 209 -3.01 9.06 -15.11
CA LYS A 209 -3.32 10.36 -14.49
C LYS A 209 -4.50 11.06 -15.17
N SER A 210 -4.64 10.94 -16.49
CA SER A 210 -5.80 11.48 -17.24
C SER A 210 -7.10 10.75 -16.86
N LEU A 211 -7.07 9.42 -16.79
CA LEU A 211 -8.21 8.59 -16.37
C LEU A 211 -8.59 8.84 -14.90
N VAL A 212 -7.61 8.91 -13.98
CA VAL A 212 -7.83 9.25 -12.57
C VAL A 212 -8.35 10.69 -12.42
N SER A 213 -7.82 11.65 -13.18
CA SER A 213 -8.32 13.03 -13.20
C SER A 213 -9.78 13.09 -13.68
N SER A 214 -10.12 12.36 -14.74
CA SER A 214 -11.49 12.22 -15.25
C SER A 214 -12.42 11.60 -14.21
N LEU A 215 -12.01 10.49 -13.59
CA LEU A 215 -12.78 9.78 -12.57
C LEU A 215 -13.00 10.64 -11.32
N VAL A 216 -11.96 11.30 -10.81
CA VAL A 216 -12.04 12.23 -9.67
C VAL A 216 -12.89 13.46 -10.03
N ARG A 217 -12.83 13.95 -11.28
CA ARG A 217 -13.69 15.06 -11.73
C ARG A 217 -15.17 14.64 -11.77
N SER A 218 -15.47 13.45 -12.29
CA SER A 218 -16.83 12.90 -12.33
C SER A 218 -17.40 12.63 -10.94
N GLN A 219 -16.62 11.98 -10.07
CA GLN A 219 -17.05 11.70 -8.70
C GLN A 219 -17.24 13.00 -7.89
N LYS A 220 -16.44 14.05 -8.15
CA LYS A 220 -16.62 15.37 -7.52
C LYS A 220 -17.93 16.04 -7.90
N SER A 221 -18.38 15.96 -9.15
CA SER A 221 -19.73 16.47 -9.52
C SER A 221 -20.83 15.72 -8.77
N ASP A 222 -20.74 14.39 -8.68
CA ASP A 222 -21.76 13.57 -8.01
C ASP A 222 -21.83 13.88 -6.51
N THR A 223 -20.68 14.06 -5.84
CA THR A 223 -20.66 14.49 -4.44
C THR A 223 -21.27 15.86 -4.22
N TRP A 224 -21.14 16.79 -5.16
CA TRP A 224 -21.69 18.15 -5.02
C TRP A 224 -23.22 18.19 -5.19
N TYR A 225 -23.78 17.35 -6.07
CA TYR A 225 -25.23 17.14 -6.14
C TYR A 225 -25.78 16.45 -4.89
N LEU A 226 -25.07 15.47 -4.33
CA LEU A 226 -25.48 14.80 -3.09
C LEU A 226 -25.42 15.77 -1.90
N GLU A 227 -24.36 16.57 -1.79
CA GLU A 227 -24.18 17.60 -0.75
C GLU A 227 -25.29 18.67 -0.81
N THR A 228 -25.54 19.25 -1.97
CA THR A 228 -26.61 20.26 -2.14
C THR A 228 -28.00 19.69 -1.88
N ALA A 229 -28.29 18.45 -2.31
CA ALA A 229 -29.53 17.76 -1.99
C ALA A 229 -29.66 17.48 -0.47
N PHE A 230 -28.57 17.13 0.20
CA PHE A 230 -28.54 16.89 1.64
C PHE A 230 -28.78 18.17 2.46
N TYR A 231 -28.23 19.32 2.04
CA TYR A 231 -28.54 20.61 2.67
C TYR A 231 -30.01 21.01 2.47
N ILE A 232 -30.60 20.79 1.28
CA ILE A 232 -32.03 21.05 1.04
C ILE A 232 -32.92 20.10 1.88
N LEU A 233 -32.52 18.85 2.03
CA LEU A 233 -33.19 17.87 2.90
C LEU A 233 -33.10 18.29 4.38
N ILE A 234 -31.95 18.73 4.87
CA ILE A 234 -31.81 19.28 6.24
C ILE A 234 -32.64 20.55 6.40
N GLY A 235 -32.63 21.46 5.42
CA GLY A 235 -33.43 22.69 5.46
C GLY A 235 -34.93 22.41 5.55
N THR A 236 -35.44 21.47 4.74
CA THR A 236 -36.86 21.07 4.78
C THR A 236 -37.24 20.29 6.03
N ILE A 237 -36.36 19.43 6.57
CA ILE A 237 -36.54 18.78 7.87
C ILE A 237 -36.54 19.80 9.01
N SER A 238 -35.61 20.75 9.02
CA SER A 238 -35.52 21.81 10.04
C SER A 238 -36.75 22.72 10.00
N TRP A 239 -37.21 23.10 8.80
CA TRP A 239 -38.47 23.81 8.60
C TRP A 239 -39.69 23.02 9.08
N LEU A 240 -39.73 21.69 8.85
CA LEU A 240 -40.77 20.83 9.38
C LEU A 240 -40.72 20.73 10.92
N ILE A 241 -39.55 20.63 11.53
CA ILE A 241 -39.39 20.63 13.00
C ILE A 241 -39.87 21.97 13.58
N PHE A 242 -39.43 23.09 13.01
CA PHE A 242 -39.87 24.43 13.38
C PHE A 242 -41.41 24.56 13.28
N ARG A 243 -42.00 24.18 12.14
CA ARG A 243 -43.43 24.32 11.89
C ARG A 243 -44.31 23.32 12.67
N ARG A 244 -43.83 22.10 12.92
CA ARG A 244 -44.61 21.00 13.51
C ARG A 244 -44.42 20.86 15.02
N TRP A 245 -43.18 20.97 15.49
CA TRP A 245 -42.80 20.72 16.89
C TRP A 245 -42.80 22.02 17.71
N LEU A 246 -42.29 23.11 17.14
CA LEU A 246 -42.20 24.41 17.83
C LEU A 246 -43.52 25.16 17.93
N TYR A 247 -44.51 24.89 17.05
CA TYR A 247 -45.78 25.64 17.04
C TYR A 247 -46.97 24.91 17.70
N GLY A 248 -46.98 23.56 17.70
CA GLY A 248 -48.06 22.76 18.29
C GLY A 248 -47.73 22.29 19.72
N PRO A 249 -46.85 21.28 19.87
CA PRO A 249 -46.42 20.78 21.18
C PRO A 249 -45.89 21.87 22.11
N LEU A 250 -45.15 22.85 21.60
CA LEU A 250 -44.56 23.89 22.45
C LEU A 250 -45.60 24.87 23.01
N TRP A 251 -46.70 25.15 22.30
CA TRP A 251 -47.83 25.90 22.85
C TRP A 251 -48.48 25.11 24.00
N TRP A 252 -48.62 23.78 23.88
CA TRP A 252 -49.02 22.94 25.01
C TRP A 252 -48.02 23.01 26.17
N ILE A 253 -46.71 22.94 25.90
CA ILE A 253 -45.65 23.03 26.93
C ILE A 253 -45.64 24.40 27.63
N VAL A 254 -46.14 25.48 27.02
CA VAL A 254 -46.33 26.78 27.69
C VAL A 254 -47.67 26.84 28.44
N TRP A 255 -48.76 26.35 27.86
CA TRP A 255 -50.12 26.49 28.43
C TRP A 255 -50.41 25.50 29.56
N LEU A 256 -49.81 24.32 29.54
CA LEU A 256 -49.99 23.27 30.56
C LEU A 256 -49.39 23.69 31.94
N PRO A 257 -48.12 24.13 32.06
CA PRO A 257 -47.61 24.66 33.32
C PRO A 257 -48.29 25.97 33.71
N LEU A 258 -48.73 26.81 32.76
CA LEU A 258 -49.51 28.02 33.10
C LEU A 258 -50.86 27.68 33.75
N LYS A 259 -51.55 26.63 33.28
CA LYS A 259 -52.80 26.14 33.92
C LYS A 259 -52.55 25.38 35.22
N ILE A 260 -51.42 24.70 35.38
CA ILE A 260 -51.02 24.10 36.66
C ILE A 260 -50.70 25.21 37.67
N ALA A 261 -49.89 26.21 37.28
CA ALA A 261 -49.58 27.37 38.11
C ALA A 261 -50.84 28.14 38.51
N ALA A 262 -51.76 28.41 37.56
CA ALA A 262 -53.04 29.05 37.85
C ALA A 262 -53.94 28.22 38.80
N ARG A 263 -53.87 26.88 38.75
CA ARG A 263 -54.55 26.03 39.75
C ARG A 263 -53.85 26.09 41.11
N ILE A 264 -52.53 26.03 41.14
CA ILE A 264 -51.73 26.08 42.38
C ILE A 264 -51.93 27.43 43.09
N THR A 265 -51.85 28.55 42.37
CA THR A 265 -52.14 29.87 42.95
C THR A 265 -53.59 29.99 43.38
N PHE A 266 -54.56 29.46 42.62
CA PHE A 266 -55.97 29.43 43.06
C PHE A 266 -56.19 28.56 44.30
N THR A 267 -55.46 27.45 44.48
CA THR A 267 -55.53 26.64 45.72
C THR A 267 -54.80 27.26 46.90
N ILE A 268 -53.81 28.12 46.69
CA ILE A 268 -53.04 28.76 47.77
C ILE A 268 -53.68 30.09 48.20
N PHE A 269 -54.17 30.90 47.26
CA PHE A 269 -54.91 32.15 47.54
C PHE A 269 -56.40 31.93 47.80
N GLY A 270 -57.02 30.86 47.26
CA GLY A 270 -58.45 30.58 47.44
C GLY A 270 -58.83 29.87 48.74
N VAL A 271 -57.86 29.57 49.61
CA VAL A 271 -58.07 28.88 50.90
C VAL A 271 -58.01 29.84 52.10
N SER A 272 -57.61 31.11 51.90
CA SER A 272 -57.54 32.12 52.96
C SER A 272 -58.85 32.88 53.22
N SER A 273 -59.93 32.59 52.47
CA SER A 273 -61.20 33.33 52.54
C SER A 273 -62.45 32.45 52.67
N GLY A 274 -62.76 32.06 53.91
CA GLY A 274 -64.14 31.75 54.34
C GLY A 274 -64.54 30.27 54.30
N VAL A 275 -64.58 29.66 55.50
CA VAL A 275 -65.35 28.44 55.73
C VAL A 275 -66.85 28.70 55.62
N SER A 276 -67.61 27.76 55.05
CA SER A 276 -69.00 27.50 55.46
C SER A 276 -69.41 26.06 55.12
N MET A 277 -70.11 25.45 56.06
CA MET A 277 -70.59 24.06 56.03
C MET A 277 -72.09 24.01 55.69
N ALA A 278 -72.57 22.78 55.41
CA ALA A 278 -73.99 22.38 55.36
C ALA A 278 -74.85 22.95 54.21
N GLY A 279 -75.96 22.27 53.91
CA GLY A 279 -76.96 22.75 52.94
C GLY A 279 -77.65 21.73 52.04
N SER A 280 -77.88 20.49 52.48
CA SER A 280 -78.66 19.52 51.67
C SER A 280 -80.10 20.00 51.43
N LYS A 281 -80.54 20.12 50.17
CA LYS A 281 -81.94 19.88 49.77
C LYS A 281 -82.16 19.74 48.26
N SER A 282 -83.17 18.94 47.93
CA SER A 282 -83.69 18.68 46.58
C SER A 282 -84.60 19.81 46.08
N VAL A 283 -84.64 20.03 44.77
CA VAL A 283 -85.88 20.13 43.96
C VAL A 283 -85.52 19.95 42.47
N VAL A 284 -86.49 19.54 41.64
CA VAL A 284 -86.30 19.16 40.22
C VAL A 284 -86.96 20.22 39.28
N PRO A 285 -87.31 20.02 37.98
CA PRO A 285 -86.75 20.85 36.90
C PRO A 285 -87.75 21.75 36.14
N THR A 286 -87.24 22.67 35.31
CA THR A 286 -87.98 23.24 34.15
C THR A 286 -87.08 23.76 33.02
N LYS A 287 -87.62 23.67 31.78
CA LYS A 287 -87.24 24.42 30.55
C LYS A 287 -88.47 25.31 30.16
N PRO A 288 -88.53 26.10 29.05
CA PRO A 288 -87.53 26.50 28.02
C PRO A 288 -87.32 28.05 28.05
N LEU A 289 -87.37 28.95 27.03
CA LEU A 289 -87.59 28.91 25.57
C LEU A 289 -87.13 30.21 24.83
N MET A 290 -86.25 30.09 23.81
CA MET A 290 -86.00 31.09 22.73
C MET A 290 -85.56 32.51 23.20
N THR A 291 -85.33 33.58 22.39
CA THR A 291 -85.65 33.88 20.97
C THR A 291 -84.71 34.95 20.34
N THR A 292 -84.54 34.93 19.00
CA THR A 292 -84.29 36.04 18.00
C THR A 292 -83.42 37.28 18.35
N ASN A 293 -82.62 37.92 17.48
CA ASN A 293 -82.18 37.77 16.06
C ASN A 293 -80.87 38.63 15.87
N MET A 294 -80.40 39.33 14.81
CA MET A 294 -80.86 39.82 13.47
C MET A 294 -79.64 40.08 12.54
N GLY A 295 -79.79 39.91 11.21
CA GLY A 295 -78.92 40.49 10.14
C GLY A 295 -77.51 39.87 9.95
N ALA A 296 -76.99 39.41 8.79
CA ALA A 296 -77.30 39.43 7.33
C ALA A 296 -76.52 40.43 6.45
N THR A 297 -75.85 39.90 5.40
CA THR A 297 -75.59 40.55 4.07
C THR A 297 -74.49 41.64 4.02
N ALA A 298 -73.57 41.76 3.02
CA ALA A 298 -73.11 40.90 1.90
C ALA A 298 -71.82 41.45 1.22
N THR A 299 -71.28 40.73 0.20
CA THR A 299 -70.38 41.20 -0.91
C THR A 299 -68.96 41.71 -0.53
N ASN A 300 -67.91 41.75 -1.38
CA ASN A 300 -67.63 41.41 -2.79
C ASN A 300 -66.11 41.01 -2.90
N SER A 301 -65.62 40.08 -3.74
CA SER A 301 -65.14 40.21 -5.15
C SER A 301 -64.30 41.47 -5.47
N LEU A 302 -63.22 41.51 -6.28
CA LEU A 302 -62.35 40.55 -7.02
C LEU A 302 -61.23 41.40 -7.72
N TRP A 303 -60.09 40.81 -8.18
CA TRP A 303 -59.08 41.43 -9.10
C TRP A 303 -58.20 42.58 -8.47
N ASN A 304 -56.94 42.93 -8.88
CA ASN A 304 -55.91 42.27 -9.73
C ASN A 304 -54.46 42.86 -9.54
N PRO A 305 -53.46 42.92 -10.50
CA PRO A 305 -52.10 42.41 -10.20
C PRO A 305 -50.92 43.35 -10.61
N ASP A 306 -49.76 42.72 -10.87
CA ASP A 306 -48.60 43.15 -11.67
C ASP A 306 -47.70 44.30 -11.22
N THR A 307 -46.39 44.00 -11.18
CA THR A 307 -45.38 44.75 -11.97
C THR A 307 -44.09 43.95 -12.10
N THR A 308 -43.44 44.03 -13.27
CA THR A 308 -42.11 43.44 -13.53
C THR A 308 -41.09 44.54 -13.81
N LYS A 309 -39.86 44.42 -13.27
CA LYS A 309 -38.65 45.10 -13.77
C LYS A 309 -37.38 44.26 -13.54
N LYS A 310 -36.34 44.57 -14.30
CA LYS A 310 -34.98 43.97 -14.28
C LYS A 310 -33.93 45.04 -13.92
N ALA A 311 -32.66 44.62 -13.86
CA ALA A 311 -31.45 45.38 -13.50
C ALA A 311 -31.32 45.61 -11.98
N ASP A 312 -30.12 45.55 -11.39
CA ASP A 312 -28.82 45.86 -11.98
C ASP A 312 -27.75 44.75 -11.99
N VAL A 313 -26.65 45.03 -12.71
CA VAL A 313 -25.40 44.23 -12.72
C VAL A 313 -24.22 45.17 -12.48
N ASN A 314 -23.49 45.00 -11.36
CA ASN A 314 -22.06 45.28 -11.20
C ASN A 314 -21.65 44.99 -9.74
N GLY A 315 -20.50 44.35 -9.53
CA GLY A 315 -20.03 44.00 -8.18
C GLY A 315 -18.97 42.90 -8.14
N ILE A 316 -17.76 43.20 -8.63
CA ILE A 316 -16.58 42.34 -8.46
C ILE A 316 -15.64 43.00 -7.45
N PRO A 317 -15.36 42.30 -6.34
CA PRO A 317 -14.00 42.02 -5.87
C PRO A 317 -13.81 40.49 -5.91
N ASP A 318 -12.92 39.92 -6.71
CA ASP A 318 -11.46 39.99 -6.57
C ASP A 318 -10.97 39.99 -5.11
N MET A 319 -10.53 38.81 -4.67
CA MET A 319 -9.96 38.54 -3.34
C MET A 319 -8.74 37.63 -3.51
N ALA A 320 -7.70 38.14 -4.17
CA ALA A 320 -6.46 37.44 -4.44
C ALA A 320 -5.46 37.40 -3.25
N GLU A 321 -5.90 37.66 -2.02
CA GLU A 321 -5.06 37.65 -0.81
C GLU A 321 -5.70 36.89 0.37
N ASP A 322 -5.66 35.55 0.37
CA ASP A 322 -5.74 34.77 1.63
C ASP A 322 -5.13 33.36 1.58
N ILE A 323 -4.01 33.18 0.85
CA ILE A 323 -3.26 31.90 0.79
C ILE A 323 -1.78 32.14 1.13
N LYS A 324 -1.49 32.49 2.39
CA LYS A 324 -0.10 32.55 2.89
C LYS A 324 0.10 32.29 4.40
N SER A 325 -0.92 31.78 5.10
CA SER A 325 -0.91 31.61 6.57
C SER A 325 -0.66 30.17 7.05
N TRP A 326 -0.64 29.17 6.17
CA TRP A 326 -0.65 27.73 6.52
C TRP A 326 0.57 26.93 6.02
N THR A 327 1.70 27.60 5.75
CA THR A 327 2.99 26.94 5.41
C THR A 327 4.14 27.60 6.15
N GLY A 328 4.32 27.28 7.43
CA GLY A 328 5.30 27.96 8.28
C GLY A 328 5.44 27.45 9.73
N ALA A 329 5.19 26.16 10.00
CA ALA A 329 5.22 25.60 11.36
C ALA A 329 6.20 24.41 11.56
N ASP A 330 6.85 23.95 10.49
CA ASP A 330 7.49 22.62 10.46
C ASP A 330 9.03 22.65 10.53
N ASN A 331 9.65 23.83 10.38
CA ASN A 331 11.11 24.00 10.29
C ASN A 331 11.70 24.61 11.58
N ALA A 332 11.53 23.95 12.73
CA ALA A 332 12.10 24.38 14.01
C ALA A 332 12.31 23.21 15.01
N ALA A 333 13.20 22.26 14.69
CA ALA A 333 13.60 21.19 15.60
C ALA A 333 15.04 20.71 15.33
N GLU A 334 16.03 21.38 15.93
CA GLU A 334 17.42 20.90 15.93
C GLU A 334 17.65 19.73 16.91
N GLU A 335 18.59 18.87 16.50
CA GLU A 335 19.54 18.12 17.33
C GLU A 335 19.11 17.61 18.73
N ASN A 336 18.89 16.29 18.84
CA ASN A 336 19.24 15.54 20.06
C ASN A 336 19.49 14.05 19.76
N GLU A 337 20.72 13.71 19.32
CA GLU A 337 21.10 12.31 19.17
C GLU A 337 21.24 11.61 20.53
N ARG A 338 20.61 10.44 20.69
CA ARG A 338 20.89 9.50 21.79
C ARG A 338 21.04 8.08 21.24
N PRO A 339 22.19 7.41 21.43
CA PRO A 339 22.42 6.10 20.85
C PRO A 339 21.63 5.00 21.57
N THR A 340 20.78 4.28 20.83
CA THR A 340 20.09 3.09 21.33
C THR A 340 21.03 1.87 21.29
N THR A 341 21.42 1.39 22.47
CA THR A 341 22.27 0.20 22.60
C THR A 341 21.46 -1.10 22.54
N ILE A 342 21.77 -1.95 21.55
CA ILE A 342 21.25 -3.32 21.48
C ILE A 342 22.16 -4.24 22.31
N PRO A 343 21.65 -5.02 23.28
CA PRO A 343 22.46 -5.99 24.02
C PRO A 343 22.97 -7.12 23.10
N ASN A 344 24.24 -7.48 23.25
CA ASN A 344 24.88 -8.67 22.65
C ASN A 344 24.84 -8.80 21.11
N GLY A 345 25.41 -7.80 20.42
CA GLY A 345 25.84 -7.93 19.01
C GLY A 345 27.35 -7.64 18.84
N PRO A 346 28.03 -8.23 17.84
CA PRO A 346 29.45 -7.96 17.58
C PRO A 346 29.67 -6.53 17.06
N LYS A 347 30.76 -5.89 17.50
CA LYS A 347 31.07 -4.49 17.20
C LYS A 347 31.42 -4.30 15.72
N VAL A 348 30.57 -3.59 14.98
CA VAL A 348 30.85 -3.13 13.61
C VAL A 348 31.53 -1.76 13.68
N TYR A 349 32.71 -1.63 13.09
CA TYR A 349 33.43 -0.35 13.00
C TYR A 349 32.97 0.45 11.77
N PRO A 350 32.75 1.77 11.86
CA PRO A 350 32.33 2.59 10.73
C PRO A 350 33.43 2.70 9.66
N ASN A 351 33.02 2.68 8.39
CA ASN A 351 33.91 2.67 7.22
C ASN A 351 34.66 4.02 7.06
N PRO A 352 36.01 4.06 7.12
CA PRO A 352 36.77 5.31 7.09
C PRO A 352 36.76 6.02 5.73
N LYS A 353 36.36 5.36 4.62
CA LYS A 353 36.48 5.92 3.27
C LYS A 353 35.54 7.09 2.94
N LYS A 354 34.60 7.44 3.83
CA LYS A 354 33.62 8.52 3.56
C LYS A 354 34.19 9.94 3.68
N ARG A 355 35.32 10.15 4.37
CA ARG A 355 35.95 11.47 4.60
C ARG A 355 36.94 11.93 3.50
N MET A 356 36.92 11.28 2.33
CA MET A 356 37.94 11.47 1.29
C MET A 356 37.49 12.36 0.10
N TRP A 357 36.26 12.87 0.13
CA TRP A 357 35.59 13.45 -1.05
C TRP A 357 35.03 14.86 -0.87
N GLU A 358 35.21 15.47 0.31
CA GLU A 358 34.88 16.88 0.55
C GLU A 358 36.18 17.70 0.45
N GLY A 359 36.41 18.28 -0.74
CA GLY A 359 37.49 19.26 -0.94
C GLY A 359 37.14 20.61 -0.29
N PRO A 360 38.13 21.42 0.11
CA PRO A 360 37.87 22.70 0.74
C PRO A 360 37.21 23.69 -0.23
N HIS A 361 35.99 24.12 0.08
CA HIS A 361 35.41 25.29 -0.57
C HIS A 361 36.24 26.53 -0.19
N GLY A 362 36.74 27.25 -1.20
CA GLY A 362 37.53 28.46 -1.00
C GLY A 362 36.68 29.59 -0.44
N HIS A 363 37.19 30.26 0.59
CA HIS A 363 36.63 31.53 1.05
C HIS A 363 36.88 32.60 -0.02
N GLY A 364 35.81 33.13 -0.59
CA GLY A 364 35.83 34.46 -1.20
C GLY A 364 35.74 35.55 -0.13
N ASP A 365 35.84 36.79 -0.61
CA ASP A 365 35.64 38.06 0.10
C ASP A 365 36.76 38.49 1.08
N GLU A 366 37.80 39.14 0.52
CA GLU A 366 38.28 40.44 1.01
C GLU A 366 39.18 41.13 -0.05
N LEU A 367 38.91 42.44 -0.31
CA LEU A 367 39.50 43.40 -1.27
C LEU A 367 38.80 43.55 -2.64
#